data_AF-A0A7W2T3I8-F1
#
_entry.id   AF-A0A7W2T3I8-F1
#
_cell.length_a   1.000
_cell.length_b   1.000
_cell.length_c   1.000
_cell.angle_alpha   90.00
_cell.angle_beta   90.00
_cell.angle_gamma   90.00
#
_symmetry.space_group_name_H-M   'P 1'
#
loop_
_entity.id
_entity.type
_entity.pdbx_description
1 polymer ?
#
loop_
_entity_poly.entity_id
_entity_poly.type
_entity_poly.pdbx_seq_one_letter_code
_entity_poly.pdbx_strand_id
1 'polypeptide(L)'
;MRKFLIIIVLIISGCDGQIPASTSYEGAFLLQPRVTDGLVFFDISDTKSSNIYTIDTQASDYQKWSAGWFPNSNIVLLYSSDIGSYAWQYKSAWVSVELTMEMEIQAENLYKTEYK
;
A
#
# COMPACT_ATOMS: atom_id res chain seq x y z
N MET A 1 28.85 -23.07 -23.73
CA MET A 1 27.37 -23.09 -23.70
C MET A 1 26.92 -22.54 -22.35
N ARG A 2 26.49 -21.28 -22.31
CA ARG A 2 26.15 -20.55 -21.08
C ARG A 2 24.71 -20.90 -20.71
N LYS A 3 24.52 -21.71 -19.66
CA LYS A 3 23.21 -22.14 -19.18
C LYS A 3 22.49 -20.94 -18.56
N PHE A 4 21.51 -20.38 -19.27
CA PHE A 4 20.56 -19.44 -18.68
C PHE A 4 19.60 -20.23 -17.80
N LEU A 5 19.79 -20.13 -16.49
CA LEU A 5 18.85 -20.62 -15.50
C LEU A 5 17.67 -19.64 -15.48
N ILE A 6 16.60 -19.95 -16.21
CA ILE A 6 15.34 -19.21 -16.13
C ILE A 6 14.68 -19.67 -14.83
N ILE A 7 14.82 -18.86 -13.78
CA ILE A 7 14.08 -19.02 -12.53
C ILE A 7 12.66 -18.56 -12.83
N ILE A 8 11.78 -19.54 -13.08
CA ILE A 8 10.34 -19.33 -13.21
C ILE A 8 9.83 -19.06 -11.80
N VAL A 9 9.66 -17.78 -11.47
CA VAL A 9 8.99 -17.36 -10.23
C VAL A 9 7.52 -17.71 -10.39
N LEU A 10 7.11 -18.83 -9.79
CA LEU A 10 5.72 -19.17 -9.58
C LEU A 10 5.09 -18.07 -8.72
N ILE A 11 4.30 -17.20 -9.36
CA ILE A 11 3.38 -16.31 -8.65
C ILE A 11 2.26 -17.22 -8.16
N ILE A 12 2.40 -17.68 -6.92
CA ILE A 12 1.35 -18.40 -6.22
C ILE A 12 0.31 -17.34 -5.88
N SER A 13 -0.68 -17.16 -6.75
CA SER A 13 -1.83 -16.29 -6.50
C SER A 13 -2.70 -16.96 -5.42
N GLY A 14 -2.29 -16.82 -4.16
CA GLY A 14 -3.21 -16.96 -3.05
C GLY A 14 -4.24 -15.85 -3.18
N CYS A 15 -5.46 -16.20 -3.59
CA CYS A 15 -6.62 -15.32 -3.52
C CYS A 15 -7.06 -15.24 -2.05
N ASP A 16 -6.20 -14.67 -1.22
CA ASP A 16 -6.61 -14.10 0.06
C ASP A 16 -7.04 -12.67 -0.26
N GLY A 17 -8.08 -12.14 0.40
CA GLY A 17 -8.66 -10.82 0.13
C GLY A 17 -7.73 -9.64 0.49
N GLN A 18 -6.41 -9.86 0.42
CA GLN A 18 -5.37 -8.91 0.73
C GLN A 18 -5.03 -8.12 -0.54
N ILE A 19 -5.04 -6.81 -0.38
CA ILE A 19 -4.65 -5.87 -1.43
C ILE A 19 -3.22 -6.19 -1.88
N PRO A 20 -2.99 -6.35 -3.19
CA PRO A 20 -1.68 -6.72 -3.68
C PRO A 20 -0.66 -5.61 -3.41
N ALA A 21 0.60 -6.02 -3.28
CA ALA A 21 1.71 -5.10 -3.20
C ALA A 21 1.74 -4.17 -4.42
N SER A 22 2.09 -2.91 -4.21
CA SER A 22 2.12 -1.91 -5.29
C SER A 22 3.31 -0.98 -5.16
N THR A 23 3.85 -0.52 -6.29
CA THR A 23 5.02 0.36 -6.33
C THR A 23 4.62 1.83 -6.49
N SER A 24 5.36 2.71 -5.83
CA SER A 24 5.18 4.16 -5.93
C SER A 24 5.64 4.72 -7.27
N TYR A 25 5.51 6.04 -7.44
CA TYR A 25 6.02 6.74 -8.62
C TYR A 25 7.51 6.46 -8.85
N GLU A 26 7.88 6.16 -10.11
CA GLU A 26 9.23 5.73 -10.53
C GLU A 26 9.76 4.48 -9.81
N GLY A 27 8.90 3.73 -9.11
CA GLY A 27 9.27 2.52 -8.37
C GLY A 27 10.17 2.79 -7.15
N ALA A 28 10.12 3.99 -6.56
CA ALA A 28 10.97 4.35 -5.43
C ALA A 28 10.66 3.56 -4.15
N PHE A 29 9.39 3.21 -3.95
CA PHE A 29 8.93 2.45 -2.78
C PHE A 29 7.99 1.31 -3.17
N LEU A 30 7.99 0.26 -2.38
CA LEU A 30 7.02 -0.85 -2.46
C LEU A 30 6.12 -0.81 -1.21
N LEU A 31 4.81 -0.69 -1.43
CA LEU A 31 3.79 -0.79 -0.39
C LEU A 31 3.32 -2.25 -0.29
N GLN A 32 3.44 -2.82 0.90
CA GLN A 32 2.97 -4.15 1.25
C GLN A 32 2.02 -4.04 2.46
N PRO A 33 0.70 -4.16 2.26
CA PRO A 33 -0.22 -4.27 3.37
C PRO A 33 0.02 -5.58 4.15
N ARG A 34 -0.10 -5.52 5.47
CA ARG A 34 -0.01 -6.66 6.38
C ARG A 34 -1.09 -6.54 7.43
N VAL A 35 -1.77 -7.64 7.72
CA VAL A 35 -2.75 -7.72 8.81
C VAL A 35 -2.11 -8.40 10.01
N THR A 36 -2.30 -7.85 11.21
CA THR A 36 -1.87 -8.48 12.47
C THR A 36 -2.90 -8.17 13.54
N ASP A 37 -3.41 -9.22 14.19
CA ASP A 37 -4.45 -9.13 15.23
C ASP A 37 -5.69 -8.33 14.80
N GLY A 38 -6.08 -8.45 13.53
CA GLY A 38 -7.23 -7.76 12.95
C GLY A 38 -7.01 -6.28 12.65
N LEU A 39 -5.76 -5.78 12.75
CA LEU A 39 -5.39 -4.42 12.37
C LEU A 39 -4.52 -4.42 11.11
N VAL A 40 -4.72 -3.39 10.29
CA VAL A 40 -3.98 -3.17 9.04
C VAL A 40 -2.73 -2.35 9.31
N PHE A 41 -1.60 -2.86 8.83
CA PHE A 41 -0.32 -2.17 8.80
C PHE A 41 0.15 -2.03 7.36
N PHE A 42 0.88 -0.96 7.06
CA PHE A 42 1.58 -0.82 5.80
C PHE A 42 3.08 -0.96 6.02
N ASP A 43 3.66 -2.03 5.50
CA ASP A 43 5.10 -2.16 5.41
C ASP A 43 5.55 -1.55 4.08
N ILE A 44 6.41 -0.53 4.14
CA ILE A 44 6.90 0.20 2.98
C ILE A 44 8.40 -0.01 2.86
N SER A 45 8.81 -0.65 1.77
CA SER A 45 10.23 -0.89 1.46
C SER A 45 10.76 0.17 0.51
N ASP A 46 11.90 0.78 0.84
CA ASP A 46 12.66 1.60 -0.11
C ASP A 46 13.37 0.66 -1.09
N THR A 47 13.13 0.81 -2.39
CA THR A 47 13.66 -0.12 -3.40
C THR A 47 15.15 0.06 -3.68
N LYS A 48 15.74 1.18 -3.25
CA LYS A 48 17.15 1.51 -3.42
C LYS A 48 17.98 1.20 -2.18
N SER A 49 17.35 0.99 -1.04
CA SER A 49 18.01 0.61 0.21
C SER A 49 17.40 -0.69 0.76
N SER A 50 17.88 -1.16 1.91
CA SER A 50 17.26 -2.27 2.63
C SER A 50 16.31 -1.78 3.74
N ASN A 51 15.91 -0.51 3.70
CA ASN A 51 15.08 0.08 4.74
C ASN A 51 13.63 -0.32 4.55
N ILE A 52 13.02 -0.74 5.65
CA ILE A 52 11.59 -1.04 5.75
C ILE A 52 11.01 -0.14 6.82
N TYR A 53 9.92 0.52 6.49
CA TYR A 53 9.13 1.35 7.39
C TYR A 53 7.79 0.69 7.62
N THR A 54 7.25 0.83 8.82
CA THR A 54 5.89 0.36 9.12
C THR A 54 5.02 1.54 9.51
N ILE A 55 3.86 1.66 8.86
CA ILE A 55 2.80 2.56 9.25
C ILE A 55 1.73 1.72 9.95
N ASP A 56 1.45 2.07 11.20
CA ASP A 56 0.25 1.62 11.89
C ASP A 56 -0.92 2.48 11.42
N THR A 57 -1.86 1.87 10.69
CA THR A 57 -2.97 2.60 10.10
C THR A 57 -4.14 2.79 11.06
N GLN A 58 -4.18 2.00 12.15
CA GLN A 58 -5.32 1.87 13.06
C GLN A 58 -6.62 1.36 12.40
N ALA A 59 -6.63 1.02 11.11
CA ALA A 59 -7.80 0.45 10.44
C ALA A 59 -8.00 -1.01 10.84
N SER A 60 -9.26 -1.38 11.08
CA SER A 60 -9.64 -2.76 11.32
C SER A 60 -9.76 -3.53 10.01
N ASP A 61 -9.09 -4.67 9.92
CA ASP A 61 -9.22 -5.61 8.79
C ASP A 61 -10.60 -6.30 8.76
N TYR A 62 -11.35 -6.26 9.88
CA TYR A 62 -12.77 -6.68 9.90
C TYR A 62 -13.73 -5.73 9.19
N GLN A 63 -13.22 -4.57 8.73
CA GLN A 63 -13.97 -3.54 8.02
C GLN A 63 -13.45 -3.45 6.59
N LYS A 64 -14.19 -2.79 5.71
CA LYS A 64 -13.72 -2.66 4.32
C LYS A 64 -12.69 -1.55 4.22
N TRP A 65 -11.55 -1.85 3.64
CA TRP A 65 -10.46 -0.90 3.47
C TRP A 65 -9.78 -1.07 2.12
N SER A 66 -9.20 0.01 1.60
CA SER A 66 -8.38 -0.02 0.39
C SER A 66 -7.15 0.85 0.55
N ALA A 67 -6.07 0.52 -0.15
CA ALA A 67 -4.82 1.25 -0.05
C ALA A 67 -4.14 1.37 -1.42
N GLY A 68 -3.33 2.40 -1.58
CA GLY A 68 -2.57 2.59 -2.82
C GLY A 68 -1.77 3.88 -2.83
N TRP A 69 -1.14 4.15 -3.97
CA TRP A 69 -0.33 5.35 -4.17
C TRP A 69 -1.18 6.47 -4.79
N PHE A 70 -1.02 7.70 -4.31
CA PHE A 70 -1.54 8.87 -5.01
C PHE A 70 -0.74 9.09 -6.32
N PRO A 71 -1.40 9.34 -7.47
CA PRO A 71 -0.75 9.39 -8.78
C PRO A 71 0.47 10.33 -8.83
N ASN A 72 1.52 9.88 -9.53
CA ASN A 72 2.75 10.64 -9.76
C ASN A 72 3.42 11.16 -8.49
N SER A 73 3.26 10.45 -7.37
CA SER A 73 3.80 10.86 -6.07
C SER A 73 4.30 9.66 -5.26
N ASN A 74 4.95 9.96 -4.12
CA ASN A 74 5.30 9.00 -3.08
C ASN A 74 4.39 9.19 -1.85
N ILE A 75 3.11 9.41 -2.07
CA ILE A 75 2.09 9.53 -1.03
C ILE A 75 1.26 8.24 -1.02
N VAL A 76 1.19 7.59 0.14
CA VAL A 76 0.31 6.44 0.37
C VAL A 76 -1.06 6.96 0.79
N LEU A 77 -2.11 6.38 0.24
CA LEU A 77 -3.50 6.60 0.58
C LEU A 77 -4.09 5.35 1.20
N LEU A 78 -4.93 5.55 2.20
CA LEU A 78 -5.85 4.57 2.75
C LEU A 78 -7.26 5.13 2.63
N TYR A 79 -8.21 4.27 2.27
CA TYR A 79 -9.61 4.44 2.63
C TYR A 79 -9.99 3.32 3.59
N SER A 80 -10.66 3.62 4.69
CA SER A 80 -11.26 2.61 5.56
C SER A 80 -12.67 3.00 5.96
N SER A 81 -13.58 2.03 5.98
CA SER A 81 -14.99 2.28 6.33
C SER A 81 -15.22 2.58 7.82
N ASP A 82 -14.23 2.31 8.69
CA ASP A 82 -14.31 2.54 10.13
C ASP A 82 -13.68 3.87 10.57
N ILE A 83 -12.48 4.18 10.07
CA ILE A 83 -11.70 5.34 10.49
C ILE A 83 -11.64 6.47 9.44
N GLY A 84 -12.15 6.23 8.23
CA GLY A 84 -12.11 7.16 7.12
C GLY A 84 -10.85 7.04 6.27
N SER A 85 -10.55 8.10 5.51
CA SER A 85 -9.39 8.17 4.64
C SER A 85 -8.17 8.75 5.35
N TYR A 86 -6.98 8.32 4.97
CA TYR A 86 -5.71 8.85 5.46
C TYR A 86 -4.65 8.92 4.36
N ALA A 87 -3.68 9.82 4.54
CA ALA A 87 -2.54 9.95 3.64
C ALA A 87 -1.22 10.07 4.41
N TRP A 88 -0.15 9.48 3.86
CA TRP A 88 1.20 9.58 4.40
C TRP A 88 2.23 9.91 3.33
N GLN A 89 3.18 10.77 3.66
CA GLN A 89 4.29 11.14 2.78
C GLN A 89 5.64 10.85 3.44
N TYR A 90 6.60 10.38 2.66
CA TYR A 90 7.97 10.22 3.11
C TYR A 90 8.72 11.56 3.10
N LYS A 91 9.25 11.96 4.27
CA LYS A 91 10.21 13.08 4.41
C LYS A 91 11.55 12.53 4.92
N SER A 92 11.62 12.30 6.23
CA SER A 92 12.68 11.52 6.91
C SER A 92 12.13 10.21 7.51
N ALA A 93 10.81 10.16 7.65
CA ALA A 93 9.99 9.02 8.01
C ALA A 93 8.63 9.21 7.30
N TRP A 94 7.80 8.18 7.32
CA TRP A 94 6.41 8.29 6.89
C TRP A 94 5.61 9.07 7.93
N VAL A 95 5.07 10.22 7.51
CA VAL A 95 4.28 11.10 8.38
C VAL A 95 2.91 11.31 7.77
N SER A 96 1.88 11.35 8.62
CA SER A 96 0.53 11.69 8.18
C SER A 96 0.50 13.10 7.60
N VAL A 97 -0.21 13.27 6.50
CA VAL A 97 -0.45 14.57 5.88
C VAL A 97 -1.94 14.84 5.80
N GLU A 98 -2.31 16.12 5.77
CA GLU A 98 -3.70 16.52 5.57
C GLU A 98 -4.18 16.05 4.19
N LEU A 99 -5.38 15.47 4.15
CA LEU A 99 -6.00 15.04 2.93
C LEU A 99 -6.49 16.23 2.12
N THR A 100 -6.05 16.31 0.87
CA THR A 100 -6.68 17.19 -0.11
C THR A 100 -7.94 16.53 -0.66
N MET A 101 -8.83 17.33 -1.24
CA MET A 101 -10.03 16.81 -1.92
C MET A 101 -9.68 15.79 -3.02
N GLU A 102 -8.60 16.00 -3.76
CA GLU A 102 -8.15 15.08 -4.80
C GLU A 102 -7.68 13.73 -4.22
N MET A 103 -7.00 13.77 -3.07
CA MET A 103 -6.57 12.55 -2.37
C MET A 103 -7.76 11.77 -1.83
N GLU A 104 -8.75 12.45 -1.27
CA GLU A 104 -9.99 11.83 -0.79
C GLU A 104 -10.72 11.09 -1.92
N ILE A 105 -10.93 11.78 -3.06
CA ILE A 105 -11.55 11.20 -4.25
C ILE A 105 -10.76 9.97 -4.72
N GLN A 106 -9.43 10.05 -4.71
CA GLN A 106 -8.60 8.93 -5.12
C GLN A 106 -8.68 7.75 -4.15
N ALA A 107 -8.70 7.99 -2.84
CA ALA A 107 -8.87 6.96 -1.82
C ALA A 107 -10.23 6.24 -1.99
N GLU A 108 -11.31 6.99 -2.20
CA GLU A 108 -12.62 6.41 -2.52
C GLU A 108 -12.61 5.59 -3.83
N ASN A 109 -11.87 6.04 -4.84
CA ASN A 109 -11.77 5.31 -6.11
C ASN A 109 -11.03 3.98 -5.95
N LEU A 110 -10.00 3.93 -5.11
CA LEU A 110 -9.34 2.68 -4.72
C LEU A 110 -10.35 1.74 -4.05
N TYR A 111 -11.14 2.24 -3.10
CA TYR A 111 -12.17 1.46 -2.41
C TYR A 111 -13.22 0.91 -3.38
N LYS A 112 -13.74 1.77 -4.27
CA LYS A 112 -14.71 1.37 -5.29
C LYS A 112 -14.12 0.36 -6.28
N THR A 113 -12.80 0.35 -6.49
CA THR A 113 -12.17 -0.61 -7.41
C THR A 113 -11.98 -1.96 -6.76
N GLU A 114 -11.62 -2.00 -5.48
CA GLU A 114 -11.41 -3.23 -4.72
C GLU A 114 -12.72 -3.99 -4.47
N TYR A 115 -13.81 -3.28 -4.14
CA TYR A 115 -15.08 -3.89 -3.73
C TYR A 115 -16.21 -3.80 -4.77
N LYS A 116 -15.84 -3.74 -6.05
CA LYS A 116 -16.78 -3.65 -7.18
C LYS A 116 -17.45 -4.97 -7.55
#